data_AF-A0A1F7GB57-F1
#
_entry.id   AF-A0A1F7GB57-F1
#
_cell.length_a   1.000
_cell.length_b   1.000
_cell.length_c   1.000
_cell.angle_alpha   90.00
_cell.angle_beta   90.00
_cell.angle_gamma   90.00
#
_symmetry.space_group_name_H-M   'P 1'
#
loop_
_entity.id
_entity.type
_entity.pdbx_description
1 polymer ?
#
loop_
_entity_poly.entity_id
_entity_poly.type
_entity_poly.pdbx_seq_one_letter_code
_entity_poly.pdbx_strand_id
1 'polypeptide(L)'
;MITFLKNGRYVLYETKDKNKILSLDRTKTLAWINIDNISSIIVFSRKNIKPESVLSIGKYRLYDVKDEPKLTDLMHLELLVGDGIWQGYLLPIGLPSSQKNKSRVIPTREIITKTTY
;
A
#
# COMPACT_ATOMS: atom_id res chain seq x y z
N MET A 1 -5.57 18.99 7.68
CA MET A 1 -6.76 18.14 7.47
C MET A 1 -6.44 16.73 6.98
N ILE A 2 -6.94 15.70 7.67
CA ILE A 2 -6.91 14.30 7.21
C ILE A 2 -8.26 13.92 6.62
N THR A 3 -8.27 13.49 5.36
CA THR A 3 -9.48 13.07 4.64
C THR A 3 -9.45 11.57 4.39
N PHE A 4 -10.45 10.84 4.89
CA PHE A 4 -10.60 9.43 4.57
C PHE A 4 -11.07 9.24 3.12
N LEU A 5 -10.30 8.50 2.32
CA LEU A 5 -10.62 8.25 0.91
C LEU A 5 -11.31 6.91 0.70
N LYS A 6 -10.73 5.82 1.23
CA LYS A 6 -11.20 4.47 0.95
C LYS A 6 -10.71 3.46 1.99
N ASN A 7 -11.52 2.44 2.26
CA ASN A 7 -11.09 1.23 2.95
C ASN A 7 -11.56 0.02 2.15
N GLY A 8 -10.99 -1.14 2.47
CA GLY A 8 -11.38 -2.38 1.82
C GLY A 8 -10.51 -3.54 2.27
N ARG A 9 -10.48 -4.59 1.46
CA ARG A 9 -9.63 -5.77 1.71
C ARG A 9 -8.45 -5.75 0.76
N TYR A 10 -7.28 -6.06 1.28
CA TYR A 10 -6.10 -6.28 0.46
C TYR A 10 -5.64 -7.72 0.52
N VAL A 11 -4.95 -8.14 -0.54
CA VAL A 11 -4.18 -9.37 -0.59
C VAL A 11 -2.79 -9.00 -1.09
N LEU A 12 -1.76 -9.37 -0.34
CA LEU A 12 -0.37 -9.27 -0.75
C LEU A 12 0.11 -10.68 -1.07
N TYR A 13 0.54 -10.91 -2.30
CA TYR A 13 1.08 -12.19 -2.75
C TYR A 13 2.44 -12.03 -3.39
N GLU A 14 3.22 -13.10 -3.37
CA GLU A 14 4.51 -13.20 -4.03
C GLU A 14 4.38 -13.99 -5.32
N THR A 15 5.09 -13.54 -6.35
CA THR A 15 5.21 -14.23 -7.64
C THR A 15 6.45 -15.11 -7.66
N LYS A 16 6.54 -16.05 -8.62
CA LYS A 16 7.75 -16.86 -8.86
C LYS A 16 9.05 -16.06 -8.90
N ASP A 17 9.01 -14.89 -9.53
CA ASP A 17 10.15 -13.97 -9.66
C ASP A 17 10.43 -13.14 -8.40
N LYS A 18 9.91 -13.55 -7.22
CA LYS A 18 10.02 -12.85 -5.93
C LYS A 18 9.49 -11.40 -5.91
N ASN A 19 8.66 -11.04 -6.88
CA ASN A 19 7.96 -9.76 -6.87
C ASN A 19 6.75 -9.86 -5.94
N LYS A 20 6.53 -8.82 -5.13
CA LYS A 20 5.32 -8.71 -4.32
C LYS A 20 4.24 -8.03 -5.14
N ILE A 21 3.00 -8.46 -5.02
CA ILE A 21 1.86 -7.88 -5.70
C ILE A 21 0.78 -7.61 -4.67
N LEU A 22 0.36 -6.35 -4.60
CA LEU A 22 -0.73 -5.87 -3.78
C LEU A 22 -2.00 -5.82 -4.62
N SER A 23 -3.01 -6.58 -4.24
CA SER A 23 -4.36 -6.45 -4.80
C SER A 23 -5.27 -5.76 -3.80
N LEU A 24 -5.95 -4.70 -4.23
CA LEU A 24 -6.95 -3.97 -3.45
C LEU A 24 -8.34 -4.31 -3.98
N ASP A 25 -9.20 -4.83 -3.10
CA ASP A 25 -10.58 -5.27 -3.36
C ASP A 25 -10.72 -6.26 -4.52
N ARG A 26 -9.67 -6.98 -4.89
CA ARG A 26 -9.62 -7.85 -6.09
C ARG A 26 -9.92 -7.13 -7.42
N THR A 27 -9.97 -5.79 -7.41
CA THR A 27 -10.29 -4.96 -8.58
C THR A 27 -9.08 -4.21 -9.10
N LYS A 28 -8.17 -3.79 -8.20
CA LYS A 28 -6.92 -3.12 -8.56
C LYS A 28 -5.74 -4.00 -8.20
N THR A 29 -4.90 -4.28 -9.18
CA THR A 29 -3.67 -5.06 -9.00
C THR A 29 -2.46 -4.17 -9.21
N LEU A 30 -1.62 -4.13 -8.19
CA LEU A 30 -0.50 -3.21 -8.04
C LEU A 30 0.74 -4.04 -7.79
N ALA A 31 1.73 -4.00 -8.67
CA ALA A 31 3.00 -4.67 -8.42
C ALA A 31 3.84 -3.83 -7.45
N TRP A 32 4.20 -4.43 -6.33
CA TRP A 32 4.99 -3.86 -5.26
C TRP A 32 6.44 -4.34 -5.40
N ILE A 33 7.27 -3.51 -6.00
CA ILE A 33 8.67 -3.80 -6.24
C ILE A 33 9.46 -3.20 -5.08
N ASN A 34 10.10 -4.03 -4.27
CA ASN A 34 11.07 -3.54 -3.29
C ASN A 34 12.37 -3.25 -4.02
N ILE A 35 12.86 -2.01 -3.90
CA ILE A 35 14.21 -1.67 -4.31
C ILE A 35 15.03 -1.70 -3.03
N ASP A 36 16.11 -2.49 -3.02
CA ASP A 36 16.93 -2.70 -1.85
C ASP A 36 17.27 -1.38 -1.12
N ASN A 37 17.09 -1.45 0.20
CA ASN A 37 17.56 -0.53 1.25
C ASN A 37 16.89 0.84 1.44
N ILE A 38 15.99 1.35 0.58
CA ILE A 38 15.50 2.74 0.75
C ILE A 38 13.99 2.95 0.46
N SER A 39 13.41 2.28 -0.53
CA SER A 39 11.99 2.51 -0.86
C SER A 39 11.41 1.43 -1.76
N SER A 40 10.11 1.24 -1.69
CA SER A 40 9.38 0.39 -2.62
C SER A 40 8.76 1.23 -3.74
N ILE A 41 8.43 0.61 -4.86
CA ILE A 41 7.65 1.22 -5.94
C ILE A 41 6.42 0.37 -6.17
N ILE A 42 5.25 1.02 -6.19
CA ILE A 42 4.02 0.42 -6.65
C ILE A 42 3.77 0.84 -8.09
N VAL A 43 3.62 -0.13 -8.98
CA VAL A 43 3.26 0.10 -10.38
C VAL A 43 1.94 -0.59 -10.70
N PHE A 44 1.15 0.01 -11.59
CA PHE A 44 -0.09 -0.61 -12.04
C PHE A 44 0.20 -1.87 -12.85
N SER A 45 -0.43 -2.99 -12.50
CA SER A 45 -0.26 -4.26 -13.21
C SER A 45 -1.58 -4.72 -13.82
N ARG A 46 -1.63 -4.81 -15.15
CA ARG A 46 -2.78 -5.37 -15.90
C ARG A 46 -2.79 -6.89 -15.96
N LYS A 47 -1.65 -7.52 -15.70
CA LYS A 47 -1.50 -8.96 -15.93
C LYS A 47 -2.16 -9.69 -14.76
N ASN A 48 -2.99 -10.69 -15.07
CA ASN A 48 -3.51 -11.61 -14.07
C ASN A 48 -2.34 -12.50 -13.63
N ILE A 49 -1.52 -11.99 -12.72
CA ILE A 49 -0.31 -12.68 -12.26
C ILE A 49 -0.77 -13.83 -11.36
N LYS A 50 -0.44 -15.06 -11.75
CA LYS A 50 -0.72 -16.22 -10.90
C LYS A 50 0.07 -16.08 -9.59
N PRO A 51 -0.60 -15.95 -8.44
CA PRO A 51 0.07 -15.91 -7.16
C PRO A 51 0.76 -17.26 -6.92
N GLU A 52 2.01 -17.25 -6.49
CA GLU A 52 2.69 -18.47 -6.05
C GLU A 52 2.43 -18.70 -4.57
N SER A 53 2.46 -17.65 -3.77
CA SER A 53 2.16 -17.71 -2.33
C SER A 53 1.50 -16.43 -1.84
N VAL A 54 0.55 -16.55 -0.93
CA VAL A 54 -0.07 -15.40 -0.26
C VAL A 54 0.78 -15.03 0.95
N LEU A 55 1.29 -13.80 0.97
CA LEU A 55 2.11 -13.29 2.07
C LEU A 55 1.24 -12.72 3.19
N SER A 56 0.16 -12.01 2.84
CA SER A 56 -0.71 -11.36 3.82
C SER A 56 -2.09 -11.07 3.24
N ILE A 57 -3.12 -11.14 4.09
CA ILE A 57 -4.49 -10.74 3.77
C ILE A 57 -4.98 -9.90 4.93
N GLY A 58 -5.57 -8.75 4.64
CA GLY A 58 -6.03 -7.86 5.70
C GLY A 58 -6.95 -6.76 5.20
N LYS A 59 -7.24 -5.82 6.10
CA LYS A 59 -7.93 -4.58 5.76
C LYS A 59 -6.90 -3.52 5.36
N TYR A 60 -7.28 -2.65 4.44
CA TYR A 60 -6.50 -1.46 4.12
C TYR A 60 -7.31 -0.20 4.37
N ARG A 61 -6.62 0.92 4.59
CA ARG A 61 -7.19 2.25 4.65
C ARG A 61 -6.35 3.21 3.82
N LEU A 62 -7.00 4.17 3.19
CA LEU A 62 -6.39 5.17 2.34
C LEU A 62 -6.89 6.55 2.76
N TYR A 63 -5.97 7.48 2.96
CA TYR A 63 -6.25 8.84 3.38
C TYR A 63 -5.53 9.82 2.47
N ASP A 64 -6.14 10.99 2.27
CA ASP A 64 -5.49 12.18 1.74
C ASP A 64 -5.15 13.07 2.94
N VAL A 65 -3.87 13.40 3.09
CA VAL A 65 -3.42 14.30 4.15
C VAL A 65 -3.04 15.62 3.48
N LYS A 66 -3.65 16.72 3.93
CA LYS A 66 -3.38 18.08 3.43
C LYS A 66 -3.46 19.09 4.55
N ASP A 67 -2.54 20.03 4.64
CA ASP A 67 -2.46 21.06 5.68
C ASP A 67 -2.46 20.42 7.09
N GLU A 68 -1.71 19.34 7.28
CA GLU A 68 -1.48 18.74 8.60
C GLU A 68 -0.06 19.08 9.09
N PRO A 69 0.11 19.93 10.13
CA PRO A 69 1.42 20.48 10.50
C PRO A 69 2.45 19.43 10.95
N LYS A 70 2.00 18.21 11.27
CA LYS A 70 2.86 17.11 11.71
C LYS A 70 3.02 15.99 10.67
N LEU A 71 2.32 16.08 9.54
CA LEU A 71 2.29 15.02 8.54
C LEU A 71 2.59 15.60 7.16
N THR A 72 3.25 14.83 6.31
CA THR A 72 3.49 15.28 4.93
C THR A 72 2.18 15.24 4.14
N ASP A 73 1.95 16.29 3.35
CA ASP A 73 0.79 16.48 2.48
C ASP A 73 0.77 15.50 1.30
N LEU A 74 0.57 14.22 1.62
CA LEU A 74 0.62 13.11 0.69
C LEU A 74 -0.56 12.17 0.95
N MET A 75 -0.73 11.21 0.05
CA MET A 75 -1.66 10.12 0.26
C MET A 75 -1.03 9.06 1.19
N HIS A 76 -1.76 8.61 2.19
CA HIS A 76 -1.32 7.62 3.17
C HIS A 76 -2.09 6.32 2.96
N LEU A 77 -1.35 5.22 2.80
CA LEU A 77 -1.89 3.85 2.72
C LEU A 77 -1.51 3.10 3.99
N GLU A 78 -2.51 2.59 4.72
CA GLU A 78 -2.30 1.73 5.88
C GLU A 78 -2.76 0.31 5.55
N LEU A 79 -1.93 -0.68 5.87
CA LEU A 79 -2.24 -2.11 5.76
C LEU A 79 -2.27 -2.76 7.14
N LEU A 80 -3.33 -3.50 7.46
CA LEU A 80 -3.44 -4.27 8.68
C LEU A 80 -2.63 -5.58 8.58
N VAL A 81 -1.47 -5.62 9.23
CA VAL A 81 -0.45 -6.69 9.07
C VAL A 81 -0.51 -7.80 10.14
N GLY A 82 -1.62 -7.89 10.88
CA GLY A 82 -1.82 -8.86 11.98
C GLY A 82 -1.88 -8.16 13.35
N ASP A 83 -2.44 -8.83 14.35
CA ASP A 83 -2.49 -8.35 15.76
C ASP A 83 -2.98 -6.90 15.98
N GLY A 84 -3.86 -6.41 15.09
CA GLY A 84 -4.37 -5.03 15.17
C GLY A 84 -3.35 -3.95 14.80
N ILE A 85 -2.19 -4.35 14.25
CA ILE A 85 -1.07 -3.50 13.85
C ILE A 85 -1.29 -3.02 12.42
N TRP A 86 -1.27 -1.70 12.23
CA TRP A 86 -1.34 -1.08 10.92
C TRP A 86 0.04 -0.57 10.48
N GLN A 87 0.54 -1.15 9.40
CA GLN A 87 1.75 -0.69 8.73
C GLN A 87 1.40 0.44 7.76
N GLY A 88 2.00 1.60 7.98
CA GLY A 88 1.81 2.78 7.15
C GLY A 88 2.77 2.87 5.96
N TYR A 89 2.29 3.49 4.90
CA TYR A 89 3.03 3.76 3.67
C TYR A 89 2.62 5.12 3.11
N LEU A 90 3.60 5.95 2.76
CA LEU A 90 3.38 7.22 2.09
C LEU A 90 3.44 7.02 0.57
N LEU A 91 2.48 7.64 -0.13
CA LEU A 91 2.34 7.63 -1.58
C LEU A 91 2.46 9.07 -2.10
N PRO A 92 3.68 9.57 -2.37
CA PRO A 92 3.90 10.98 -2.71
C PRO A 92 3.19 11.44 -3.98
N ILE A 93 2.90 10.51 -4.88
CA ILE A 93 2.21 10.74 -6.15
C ILE A 93 0.90 9.94 -6.23
N GLY A 94 0.38 9.49 -5.09
CA GLY A 94 -0.85 8.71 -4.98
C GLY A 94 -0.76 7.30 -5.57
N LEU A 95 -1.90 6.63 -5.72
CA LEU A 95 -1.97 5.31 -6.36
C LEU A 95 -1.87 5.45 -7.89
N PRO A 96 -1.12 4.55 -8.57
CA PRO A 96 -1.00 4.62 -10.01
C PRO A 96 -2.36 4.28 -10.65
N SER A 97 -2.90 5.24 -11.41
CA SER A 97 -4.21 5.10 -12.06
C SER A 97 -4.11 4.55 -13.50
N SER A 98 -2.90 4.52 -14.07
CA SER A 98 -2.61 4.08 -15.43
C SER A 98 -1.22 3.44 -15.54
N GLN A 99 -1.00 2.60 -16.56
CA GLN A 99 0.24 1.83 -16.75
C GLN A 99 1.52 2.68 -16.92
N LYS A 100 1.39 3.95 -17.31
CA LYS A 100 2.53 4.90 -17.40
C LYS A 100 2.89 5.54 -16.06
N ASN A 101 2.05 5.41 -15.03
CA ASN A 101 2.30 6.00 -13.72
C ASN A 101 2.90 4.93 -12.80
N LYS A 102 4.10 5.22 -12.29
CA LYS A 102 4.75 4.47 -11.22
C LYS A 102 4.66 5.33 -9.98
N SER A 103 4.25 4.75 -8.86
CA SER A 103 4.17 5.46 -7.59
C SER A 103 5.27 5.00 -6.65
N ARG A 104 6.09 5.93 -6.16
CA ARG A 104 7.01 5.61 -5.08
C ARG A 104 6.21 5.34 -3.81
N VAL A 105 6.62 4.34 -3.06
CA VAL A 105 6.01 3.93 -1.80
C VAL A 105 7.07 3.94 -0.74
N ILE A 106 6.86 4.79 0.26
CA ILE A 106 7.83 4.99 1.33
C ILE A 106 7.22 4.35 2.58
N PRO A 107 7.77 3.23 3.07
CA PRO A 107 7.30 2.65 4.32
C PRO A 107 7.56 3.63 5.45
N THR A 108 6.56 3.84 6.31
CA THR A 108 6.77 4.60 7.55
C THR A 108 7.39 3.68 8.58
N ARG A 109 8.36 4.20 9.35
CA ARG A 109 8.93 3.47 10.50
C ARG A 109 7.92 3.30 11.63
N GLU A 110 6.91 4.17 11.67
CA GLU A 110 5.86 4.16 12.66
C GLU A 110 4.71 3.24 12.23
N ILE A 111 4.30 2.35 13.14
CA ILE A 111 3.01 1.68 13.12
C ILE A 111 1.99 2.76 13.41
N ILE A 112 1.26 3.21 12.38
CA ILE A 112 0.45 4.44 12.46
C ILE A 112 -0.76 4.27 13.37
N THR A 113 -1.32 3.06 13.47
CA THR A 113 -2.45 2.79 14.35
C THR A 113 -2.30 1.48 15.11
N LYS A 114 -2.33 1.56 16.45
CA LYS A 114 -2.60 0.41 17.33
C LYS A 114 -4.11 0.44 17.58
N THR A 115 -4.83 -0.56 17.10
CA THR A 115 -6.27 -0.65 17.39
C THR A 115 -6.38 -0.96 18.88
N THR A 116 -6.79 0.04 19.68
CA THR A 116 -7.13 -0.18 21.09
C THR A 116 -8.48 -0.87 21.08
N TYR A 117 -8.52 -2.14 21.49
CA TYR A 117 -9.75 -2.83 21.85
C TYR A 117 -10.21 -2.40 23.23
#